data_AF-A0A1I0E9F6-F1
#
_entry.id   AF-A0A1I0E9F6-F1
#
_cell.length_a   1.000
_cell.length_b   1.000
_cell.length_c   1.000
_cell.angle_alpha   90.00
_cell.angle_beta   90.00
_cell.angle_gamma   90.00
#
_symmetry.space_group_name_H-M   'P 1'
#
loop_
_entity.id
_entity.type
_entity.pdbx_description
1 polymer ?
#
loop_
_entity_poly.entity_id
_entity_poly.type
_entity_poly.pdbx_seq_one_letter_code
_entity_poly.pdbx_strand_id
1 'polypeptide(L)' 'MFSVIKKTNNGLESTVLKSDLMTRKSARHFCKGIVARANPEPRLVIVHPDGVEEVFQNK' A
#
# COMPACT_ATOMS: atom_id res chain seq x y z
N MET A 1 11.66 2.39 -8.20
CA MET A 1 10.61 1.35 -8.32
C MET A 1 9.49 1.69 -7.34
N PHE A 2 8.22 1.43 -7.65
CA PHE A 2 7.12 1.67 -6.70
C PHE A 2 6.81 0.40 -5.92
N SER A 3 6.78 0.49 -4.59
CA SER A 3 6.49 -0.65 -3.71
C SER A 3 5.22 -0.40 -2.91
N VAL A 4 4.41 -1.44 -2.67
CA VAL A 4 3.22 -1.34 -1.81
C VAL A 4 3.46 -2.12 -0.53
N ILE A 5 3.30 -1.44 0.60
CA ILE A 5 3.49 -1.96 1.94
C ILE A 5 2.15 -1.92 2.67
N LYS A 6 1.77 -3.01 3.33
CA LYS A 6 0.66 -3.06 4.26
C LYS A 6 1.17 -2.83 5.67
N LYS A 7 0.61 -1.84 6.38
CA LYS A 7 0.81 -1.59 7.82
C LYS A 7 -0.47 -1.99 8.55
N THR A 8 -0.38 -2.88 9.52
CA THR A 8 -1.51 -3.25 10.40
C THR A 8 -1.40 -2.51 11.73
N ASN A 9 -2.54 -2.22 12.38
CA ASN A 9 -2.55 -1.52 13.67
C ASN A 9 -2.11 -2.40 14.85
N ASN A 10 -2.03 -3.72 14.67
CA ASN A 10 -1.72 -4.68 15.74
C ASN A 10 -0.22 -4.94 15.94
N GLY A 11 0.65 -4.13 15.34
CA GLY A 11 2.10 -4.27 15.43
C GLY A 11 2.78 -3.70 14.19
N LEU A 12 4.07 -3.42 14.29
CA LEU A 12 4.87 -2.84 13.21
C LEU A 12 5.17 -3.85 12.08
N GLU A 13 4.21 -4.69 11.71
CA GLU A 13 4.37 -5.62 10.59
C GLU A 13 4.09 -4.87 9.28
N SER A 14 5.17 -4.43 8.67
CA SER A 14 5.17 -3.90 7.30
C SER A 14 5.34 -5.05 6.33
N THR A 15 4.25 -5.66 5.87
CA THR A 15 4.32 -6.69 4.83
C THR A 15 4.41 -6.02 3.46
N VAL A 16 5.49 -6.28 2.72
CA VAL A 16 5.58 -5.87 1.31
C VAL A 16 4.60 -6.73 0.51
N LEU A 17 3.53 -6.11 0.01
CA LEU A 17 2.52 -6.81 -0.78
C LEU A 17 2.96 -7.01 -2.22
N LYS A 18 3.73 -6.05 -2.77
CA LYS A 18 4.25 -6.11 -4.13
C LYS A 18 5.43 -5.17 -4.30
N SER A 19 6.55 -5.71 -4.79
CA SER A 19 7.81 -5.00 -5.00
C SER A 19 8.24 -4.94 -6.47
N ASP A 20 7.39 -5.38 -7.41
CA ASP A 20 7.74 -5.48 -8.84
C ASP A 20 7.69 -4.11 -9.54
N LEU A 21 8.10 -4.05 -10.82
CA LEU A 21 8.12 -2.87 -11.69
C LEU A 21 6.70 -2.27 -11.88
N MET A 22 6.09 -1.80 -10.81
CA MET A 22 4.78 -1.17 -10.83
C MET A 22 4.93 0.27 -11.27
N THR A 23 4.01 0.70 -12.10
CA THR A 23 3.81 2.13 -12.35
C THR A 23 3.04 2.74 -11.19
N ARG A 24 3.14 4.06 -11.02
CA ARG A 24 2.31 4.80 -10.04
C ARG A 24 0.81 4.48 -10.19
N LYS A 25 0.33 4.38 -11.43
CA LYS A 25 -1.08 4.10 -11.74
C LYS A 25 -1.49 2.69 -11.27
N SER A 26 -0.68 1.67 -11.52
CA SER A 26 -0.99 0.29 -11.10
C SER A 26 -0.94 0.13 -9.59
N ALA A 27 0.05 0.72 -8.91
CA ALA A 27 0.18 0.70 -7.46
C ALA A 27 -1.05 1.34 -6.77
N ARG A 28 -1.54 2.49 -7.28
CA ARG A 28 -2.75 3.14 -6.78
C ARG A 28 -4.01 2.30 -6.98
N HIS A 29 -4.18 1.71 -8.17
CA HIS A 29 -5.34 0.86 -8.45
C HIS A 29 -5.36 -0.37 -7.53
N PHE A 30 -4.21 -0.99 -7.32
CA PHE A 30 -4.03 -2.10 -6.38
C PHE A 30 -4.42 -1.70 -4.95
N CYS A 31 -3.89 -0.58 -4.44
CA CYS A 31 -4.20 -0.12 -3.08
C CYS A 31 -5.69 0.15 -2.89
N LYS A 32 -6.35 0.85 -3.83
CA LYS A 32 -7.80 1.10 -3.80
C LYS A 32 -8.60 -0.20 -3.73
N GLY A 33 -8.23 -1.20 -4.54
CA GLY A 33 -8.91 -2.48 -4.56
C GLY A 33 -8.79 -3.25 -3.24
N ILE A 34 -7.63 -3.22 -2.59
CA ILE A 34 -7.43 -3.88 -1.29
C ILE A 34 -8.18 -3.14 -0.18
N VAL A 35 -8.03 -1.82 -0.08
CA VAL A 35 -8.71 -1.03 0.97
C VAL A 35 -10.23 -1.21 0.89
N ALA A 36 -10.81 -1.26 -0.31
CA ALA A 36 -12.26 -1.44 -0.49
C ALA A 36 -12.78 -2.84 -0.11
N ARG A 37 -11.91 -3.85 -0.01
CA ARG A 37 -12.32 -5.27 0.20
C ARG A 37 -11.84 -5.88 1.51
N ALA A 38 -10.83 -5.31 2.15
CA ALA A 38 -10.19 -5.90 3.32
C ALA A 38 -10.90 -5.48 4.61
N ASN A 39 -11.18 -6.46 5.48
CA ASN A 39 -11.69 -6.27 6.84
C ASN A 39 -10.80 -7.09 7.81
N PRO A 40 -10.13 -6.48 8.81
CA PRO A 40 -10.16 -5.05 9.15
C PRO A 40 -9.51 -4.19 8.08
N GLU A 41 -9.93 -2.92 8.02
CA GLU A 41 -9.45 -1.94 7.04
C GLU A 41 -7.93 -1.74 7.18
N PRO A 42 -7.13 -2.11 6.16
CA PRO A 42 -5.68 -2.01 6.25
C PRO A 42 -5.21 -0.61 5.89
N ARG A 43 -4.12 -0.15 6.53
CA ARG A 43 -3.36 1.00 6.08
C ARG A 43 -2.33 0.54 5.05
N LEU A 44 -2.48 0.96 3.80
CA LEU A 44 -1.52 0.69 2.74
C LEU A 44 -0.66 1.93 2.47
N VAL A 45 0.60 1.71 2.12
CA VAL A 45 1.55 2.75 1.78
C VAL A 45 2.22 2.40 0.45
N ILE A 46 2.19 3.32 -0.51
CA ILE A 46 3.00 3.24 -1.72
C ILE A 46 4.30 4.00 -1.46
N VAL A 47 5.43 3.32 -1.53
CA VAL A 47 6.77 3.93 -1.47
C VAL A 47 7.24 4.22 -2.89
N HIS A 48 7.53 5.48 -3.16
CA HIS A 48 8.01 5.95 -4.45
C HIS A 48 9.54 5.81 -4.58
N PRO A 49 10.08 5.83 -5.81
CA PRO A 49 11.53 5.79 -6.03
C PRO A 49 12.30 6.96 -5.41
N ASP A 50 11.63 8.11 -5.23
CA ASP A 50 12.16 9.34 -4.65
C ASP A 50 11.99 9.39 -3.11
N GLY A 51 11.50 8.31 -2.49
CA GLY A 51 11.28 8.21 -1.05
C GLY A 51 9.95 8.80 -0.56
N VAL A 52 9.09 9.30 -1.45
CA VAL A 52 7.76 9.80 -1.09
C VAL A 52 6.83 8.63 -0.73
N GLU A 53 6.05 8.78 0.34
CA GLU A 53 5.02 7.82 0.76
C GLU A 53 3.61 8.34 0.43
N GLU A 54 2.81 7.56 -0.30
CA GLU A 54 1.37 7.79 -0.47
C GLU A 54 0.56 6.80 0.39
N VAL A 55 -0.31 7.31 1.27
CA VAL A 55 -1.10 6.49 2.20
C VAL A 55 -2.52 6.26 1.68
N PHE A 56 -2.97 5.01 1.75
CA PHE A 56 -4.32 4.56 1.41
C PHE A 56 -4.94 3.84 2.60
N GLN A 57 -6.04 4.41 3.11
CA GLN A 57 -6.86 3.85 4.19
C GLN A 57 -8.31 4.30 3.96
N ASN A 58 -9.29 3.49 4.35
CA ASN A 58 -10.68 3.95 4.38
C ASN A 58 -10.85 4.94 5.55
N LYS A 59 -11.82 5.84 5.41
CA LYS A 59 -12.16 6.85 6.44
C LYS A 59 -13.30 6.37 7.30
#